data_AF-A0A2E2UP89-F1
#
_entry.id   AF-A0A2E2UP89-F1
#
_cell.length_a   1.000
_cell.length_b   1.000
_cell.length_c   1.000
_cell.angle_alpha   90.00
_cell.angle_beta   90.00
_cell.angle_gamma   90.00
#
_symmetry.space_group_name_H-M   'P 1'
#
loop_
_entity.id
_entity.type
_entity.pdbx_description
1 polymer ?
#
loop_
_entity_poly.entity_id
_entity_poly.type
_entity_poly.pdbx_seq_one_letter_code
_entity_poly.pdbx_strand_id
1 'polypeptide(L)'
;MLIPIGLVLLLGQAPILPVTIESGSEVRLVSVDLLRVYATGRVVERRLEMFGRLPPGQQLRLLIFSMEQDKQSGGETGVLGSALTGIVDADGRSILVIVKEGHGAVDFGAWLQKQFGISMTFSARESP
;
A
#
# COMPACT_ATOMS: atom_id res chain seq x y z
N MET A 1 24.35 23.31 -37.41
CA MET A 1 23.26 22.33 -37.40
C MET A 1 23.13 21.81 -35.97
N LEU A 2 22.28 22.44 -35.15
CA LEU A 2 22.05 22.04 -33.76
C LEU A 2 20.93 21.00 -33.73
N ILE A 3 21.20 19.82 -33.19
CA ILE A 3 20.18 18.83 -32.83
C ILE A 3 19.54 19.33 -31.52
N PRO A 4 18.24 19.67 -31.48
CA PRO A 4 17.59 19.88 -30.19
C PRO A 4 17.55 18.52 -29.49
N ILE A 5 18.27 18.40 -28.37
CA ILE A 5 18.11 17.28 -27.45
C ILE A 5 16.66 17.37 -26.95
N GLY A 6 15.79 16.59 -27.59
CA GLY A 6 14.45 16.37 -27.13
C GLY A 6 14.54 15.81 -25.72
N LEU A 7 14.07 16.61 -24.76
CA LEU A 7 13.79 16.16 -23.41
C LEU A 7 12.82 14.99 -23.52
N VAL A 8 13.33 13.77 -23.49
CA VAL A 8 12.52 12.57 -23.31
C VAL A 8 11.97 12.66 -21.91
N LEU A 9 10.69 13.05 -21.79
CA LEU A 9 9.87 12.78 -20.62
C LEU A 9 9.84 11.26 -20.46
N LEU A 10 10.77 10.71 -19.67
CA LEU A 10 10.61 9.38 -19.11
C LEU A 10 9.36 9.45 -18.24
N LEU A 11 8.22 9.03 -18.79
CA LEU A 11 7.04 8.67 -18.02
C LEU A 11 7.52 7.62 -17.01
N GLY A 12 7.82 8.07 -15.79
CA GLY A 12 8.34 7.23 -14.73
C GLY A 12 7.40 6.06 -14.55
N GLN A 13 7.86 4.87 -14.97
CA GLN A 13 7.15 3.63 -14.75
C GLN A 13 7.04 3.48 -13.23
N ALA A 14 5.82 3.52 -12.70
CA ALA A 14 5.65 3.24 -11.30
C ALA A 14 5.93 1.75 -11.10
N PRO A 15 6.69 1.38 -10.06
CA PRO A 15 7.02 -0.02 -9.82
C PRO A 15 5.74 -0.84 -9.72
N ILE A 16 5.73 -1.97 -10.45
CA ILE A 16 4.65 -2.94 -10.39
C ILE A 16 4.96 -3.84 -9.19
N LEU A 17 4.19 -3.69 -8.11
CA LEU A 17 4.24 -4.64 -7.02
C LEU A 17 3.39 -5.86 -7.42
N PRO A 18 3.82 -7.10 -7.12
CA PRO A 18 3.05 -8.32 -7.40
C PRO A 18 1.89 -8.46 -6.39
N VAL A 19 0.98 -7.49 -6.40
CA VAL A 19 -0.17 -7.43 -5.50
C VAL A 19 -1.40 -7.03 -6.29
N THR A 20 -2.50 -7.76 -6.06
CA THR A 20 -3.82 -7.39 -6.54
C THR A 20 -4.58 -6.71 -5.43
N ILE A 21 -5.16 -5.53 -5.70
CA ILE A 21 -5.98 -4.78 -4.75
C ILE A 21 -7.28 -4.40 -5.46
N GLU A 22 -8.39 -4.87 -4.89
CA GLU A 22 -9.73 -4.76 -5.46
C GLU A 22 -10.77 -4.49 -4.37
N SER A 23 -12.00 -4.15 -4.76
CA SER A 23 -13.11 -3.97 -3.81
C SER A 23 -13.28 -5.21 -2.92
N GLY A 24 -13.43 -4.98 -1.61
CA GLY A 24 -13.50 -6.04 -0.60
C GLY A 24 -12.15 -6.43 0.00
N SER A 25 -11.02 -6.04 -0.64
CA SER A 25 -9.69 -6.26 -0.08
C SER A 25 -9.52 -5.57 1.26
N GLU A 26 -8.79 -6.20 2.16
CA GLU A 26 -8.45 -5.66 3.46
C GLU A 26 -6.96 -5.35 3.52
N VAL A 27 -6.61 -4.23 4.15
CA VAL A 27 -5.24 -3.79 4.35
C VAL A 27 -4.99 -3.62 5.83
N ARG A 28 -3.93 -4.23 6.36
CA ARG A 28 -3.51 -4.06 7.75
C ARG A 28 -2.11 -3.47 7.83
N LEU A 29 -1.95 -2.52 8.72
CA LEU A 29 -0.68 -1.92 9.08
C LEU A 29 -0.27 -2.42 10.45
N VAL A 30 0.79 -3.21 10.48
CA VAL A 30 1.22 -3.92 11.68
C VAL A 30 2.67 -3.62 11.99
N SER A 31 3.06 -3.78 13.25
CA SER A 31 4.46 -3.68 13.68
C SER A 31 5.33 -4.72 12.95
N VAL A 32 6.64 -4.46 12.88
CA VAL A 32 7.60 -5.35 12.21
C VAL A 32 7.63 -6.76 12.83
N ASP A 33 7.36 -6.87 14.14
CA ASP A 33 7.22 -8.12 14.89
C ASP A 33 5.84 -8.79 14.76
N LEU A 34 4.91 -8.16 14.02
CA LEU A 34 3.53 -8.60 13.79
C LEU A 34 2.65 -8.66 15.07
N LEU A 35 3.10 -8.09 16.19
CA LEU A 35 2.40 -8.16 17.47
C LEU A 35 1.35 -7.06 17.68
N ARG A 36 1.42 -5.97 16.91
CA ARG A 36 0.54 -4.81 17.06
C ARG A 36 -0.03 -4.39 15.72
N VAL A 37 -1.35 -4.24 15.65
CA VAL A 37 -2.05 -3.59 14.53
C VAL A 37 -2.22 -2.11 14.86
N TYR A 38 -1.77 -1.23 13.96
CA TYR A 38 -1.87 0.22 14.10
C TYR A 38 -3.05 0.81 13.34
N ALA A 39 -3.35 0.23 12.17
CA ALA A 39 -4.51 0.59 11.38
C ALA A 39 -4.96 -0.59 10.53
N THR A 40 -6.27 -0.64 10.28
CA THR A 40 -6.91 -1.60 9.39
C THR A 40 -7.77 -0.82 8.42
N GLY A 41 -7.83 -1.22 7.17
CA GLY A 41 -8.71 -0.60 6.21
C GLY A 41 -9.27 -1.58 5.21
N ARG A 42 -10.34 -1.14 4.54
CA ARG A 42 -11.03 -1.93 3.53
C ARG A 42 -11.22 -1.12 2.27
N VAL A 43 -11.11 -1.80 1.13
CA VAL A 43 -11.43 -1.19 -0.16
C VAL A 43 -12.94 -1.26 -0.39
N VAL A 44 -13.59 -0.10 -0.42
CA VAL A 44 -15.01 0.08 -0.72
C VAL A 44 -15.13 1.08 -1.86
N GLU A 45 -15.78 0.70 -2.97
CA GLU A 45 -16.03 1.61 -4.12
C GLU A 45 -14.77 2.37 -4.61
N ARG A 46 -13.63 1.68 -4.76
CA ARG A 46 -12.32 2.29 -5.14
C ARG A 46 -11.75 3.29 -4.11
N ARG A 47 -12.18 3.19 -2.86
CA ARG A 47 -11.60 3.92 -1.73
C ARG A 47 -11.06 2.92 -0.73
N LEU A 48 -9.79 3.02 -0.39
CA LEU A 48 -9.23 2.34 0.76
C LEU A 48 -9.47 3.20 2.00
N GLU A 49 -10.46 2.81 2.80
CA GLU A 49 -10.82 3.50 4.03
C GLU A 49 -10.03 2.90 5.18
N MET A 50 -8.99 3.60 5.64
CA MET A 50 -8.13 3.17 6.73
C MET A 50 -8.59 3.75 8.07
N PHE A 51 -8.65 2.89 9.08
CA PHE A 51 -9.03 3.22 10.44
C PHE A 51 -7.89 2.93 11.40
N GLY A 52 -7.50 3.93 12.18
CA GLY A 52 -6.45 3.83 13.18
C GLY A 52 -5.53 5.05 13.20
N ARG A 53 -4.37 4.88 13.84
CA ARG A 53 -3.36 5.94 13.94
C ARG A 53 -1.98 5.36 13.65
N LEU A 54 -1.29 6.00 12.71
CA LEU A 54 0.07 5.61 12.39
C LEU A 54 1.06 6.25 13.36
N PRO A 55 2.02 5.49 13.88
CA PRO A 55 3.15 6.02 14.63
C PRO A 55 4.14 6.72 13.67
N PRO A 56 4.35 8.04 13.77
CA PRO A 56 5.22 8.77 12.86
C PRO A 56 6.66 8.24 12.87
N GLY A 57 7.29 8.18 11.70
CA GLY A 57 8.67 7.71 11.53
C GLY A 57 8.91 6.23 11.80
N GLN A 58 7.87 5.45 12.14
CA GLN A 58 8.03 4.03 12.46
C GLN A 58 8.02 3.16 11.19
N GLN A 59 8.86 2.14 11.18
CA GLN A 59 8.79 1.07 10.18
C GLN A 59 7.65 0.10 10.52
N LEU A 60 6.85 -0.27 9.52
CA LEU A 60 5.70 -1.16 9.64
C LEU A 60 5.70 -2.21 8.52
N ARG A 61 4.88 -3.25 8.71
CA ARG A 61 4.48 -4.17 7.67
C ARG A 61 3.08 -3.80 7.19
N LEU A 62 2.93 -3.73 5.88
CA LEU A 62 1.67 -3.56 5.19
C LEU A 62 1.24 -4.93 4.67
N LEU A 63 0.15 -5.47 5.20
CA LEU A 63 -0.43 -6.75 4.81
C LEU A 63 -1.68 -6.48 3.97
N ILE A 64 -1.81 -7.14 2.83
CA ILE A 64 -2.88 -6.88 1.87
C ILE A 64 -3.60 -8.20 1.57
N PHE A 65 -4.83 -8.34 2.05
CA PHE A 65 -5.66 -9.53 1.89
C PHE A 65 -6.67 -9.29 0.75
N SER A 66 -6.54 -10.00 -0.37
CA SER A 66 -7.50 -9.96 -1.49
C SER A 66 -8.51 -11.12 -1.39
N MET A 67 -9.74 -10.87 -1.84
CA MET A 67 -10.82 -11.87 -1.85
C MET A 67 -10.58 -13.00 -2.86
N GLU A 68 -9.78 -12.78 -3.92
CA GLU A 68 -9.45 -13.82 -4.90
C GLU A 68 -8.38 -14.81 -4.40
N GLN A 69 -7.42 -14.36 -3.59
CA GLN A 69 -6.37 -15.24 -3.05
C GLN A 69 -6.89 -16.27 -2.05
N ASP A 70 -7.93 -15.94 -1.28
CA ASP A 70 -8.59 -16.86 -0.35
C ASP A 70 -9.32 -18.02 -1.04
N LYS A 71 -9.73 -17.86 -2.31
CA LYS A 71 -10.44 -18.91 -3.05
C LYS A 71 -9.51 -19.95 -3.70
N GLN A 72 -8.26 -19.58 -3.99
CA GLN A 72 -7.27 -20.48 -4.59
C GLN A 72 -6.46 -21.24 -3.54
N SER A 73 -6.36 -20.73 -2.32
CA SER A 73 -5.62 -21.36 -1.21
C SER A 73 -6.56 -22.24 -0.38
N GLY A 74 -6.97 -23.37 -0.95
CA GLY A 74 -7.78 -24.36 -0.24
C GLY A 74 -7.10 -24.83 1.05
N GLY A 75 -7.62 -24.41 2.21
CA GLY A 75 -7.52 -25.14 3.47
C GLY A 75 -6.21 -25.13 4.25
N GLU A 76 -5.13 -24.49 3.81
CA GLU A 76 -3.87 -24.44 4.56
C GLU A 76 -3.39 -22.99 4.76
N THR A 77 -3.68 -22.44 5.95
CA THR A 77 -3.01 -21.29 6.61
C THR A 77 -2.36 -20.24 5.69
N GLY A 78 -3.12 -19.67 4.75
CA GLY A 78 -2.67 -18.62 3.82
C GLY A 78 -2.68 -17.22 4.43
N VAL A 79 -1.99 -16.99 5.55
CA VAL A 79 -2.07 -15.71 6.32
C VAL A 79 -1.12 -14.63 5.79
N LEU A 80 -0.65 -14.69 4.55
CA LEU A 80 0.19 -13.63 3.97
C LEU A 80 -0.29 -13.27 2.59
N GLY A 81 -1.41 -12.56 2.56
CA GLY A 81 -1.63 -11.55 1.54
C GLY A 81 -0.39 -10.65 1.42
N SER A 82 -0.06 -10.21 0.21
CA SER A 82 1.27 -9.67 -0.11
C SER A 82 1.79 -8.69 0.95
N ALA A 83 2.92 -9.02 1.55
CA ALA A 83 3.51 -8.25 2.65
C ALA A 83 4.57 -7.28 2.13
N LEU A 84 4.34 -6.00 2.35
CA LEU A 84 5.26 -4.92 1.98
C LEU A 84 5.86 -4.30 3.23
N THR A 85 7.07 -3.76 3.10
CA THR A 85 7.71 -3.01 4.18
C THR A 85 7.53 -1.53 3.92
N GLY A 86 6.97 -0.83 4.90
CA GLY A 86 6.73 0.61 4.82
C GLY A 86 7.39 1.37 5.95
N ILE A 87 7.65 2.65 5.73
CA ILE A 87 8.02 3.62 6.76
C ILE A 87 6.95 4.69 6.78
N VAL A 88 6.39 4.95 7.96
CA VAL A 88 5.45 6.06 8.15
C VAL A 88 6.22 7.36 8.07
N ASP A 89 5.68 8.35 7.36
CA ASP A 89 6.29 9.68 7.30
C ASP A 89 6.37 10.37 8.68
N ALA A 90 7.07 11.50 8.73
CA ALA A 90 7.26 12.26 9.96
C ALA A 90 5.96 12.84 10.54
N ASP A 91 4.91 12.97 9.72
CA ASP A 91 3.62 13.53 10.11
C ASP A 91 2.57 12.46 10.49
N GLY A 92 2.88 11.17 10.31
CA GLY A 92 1.93 10.07 10.54
C GLY A 92 0.80 10.00 9.51
N ARG A 93 0.97 10.60 8.32
CA ARG A 93 -0.07 10.78 7.30
C ARG A 93 0.06 9.88 6.09
N SER A 94 1.29 9.48 5.79
CA SER A 94 1.59 8.67 4.62
C SER A 94 2.56 7.54 4.93
N ILE A 95 2.66 6.60 3.99
CA ILE A 95 3.43 5.38 4.15
C ILE A 95 4.29 5.22 2.90
N LEU A 96 5.60 5.28 3.10
CA LEU A 96 6.59 5.08 2.06
C LEU A 96 6.91 3.59 1.99
N VAL A 97 6.45 2.91 0.95
CA VAL A 97 6.70 1.50 0.71
C VAL A 97 8.01 1.32 -0.03
N ILE A 98 8.87 0.46 0.50
CA ILE A 98 10.14 0.11 -0.13
C ILE A 98 9.87 -0.98 -1.16
N VAL A 99 10.05 -0.65 -2.44
CA VAL A 99 9.99 -1.61 -3.52
C VAL A 99 11.36 -2.27 -3.64
N LYS A 100 11.42 -3.61 -3.60
CA LYS A 100 12.66 -4.33 -3.91
C LYS A 100 13.07 -4.01 -5.36
N GLU A 101 14.37 -4.04 -5.64
CA GLU A 101 15.02 -3.75 -6.94
C GLU A 101 15.40 -2.28 -7.22
N GLY A 102 15.83 -1.52 -6.21
CA GLY A 102 16.55 -0.26 -6.46
C GLY A 102 15.70 0.92 -6.97
N HIS A 103 14.38 0.78 -7.00
CA HIS A 103 13.44 1.79 -7.48
C HIS A 103 13.06 2.86 -6.43
N GLY A 104 13.74 2.91 -5.28
CA GLY A 104 13.45 3.85 -4.20
C GLY A 104 12.20 3.49 -3.39
N ALA A 105 11.77 4.42 -2.53
CA ALA A 105 10.52 4.31 -1.78
C ALA A 105 9.40 5.03 -2.52
N VAL A 106 8.18 4.48 -2.48
CA VAL A 106 7.01 5.06 -3.13
C VAL A 106 5.93 5.32 -2.09
N ASP A 107 5.27 6.47 -2.19
CA ASP A 107 4.07 6.74 -1.39
C ASP A 107 2.95 5.75 -1.74
N PHE A 108 2.47 5.02 -0.74
CA PHE A 108 1.50 3.95 -0.93
C PHE A 108 0.18 4.46 -1.50
N GLY A 109 -0.32 5.60 -1.01
CA GLY A 109 -1.57 6.17 -1.49
C GLY A 109 -1.48 6.63 -2.94
N ALA A 110 -0.38 7.28 -3.31
CA ALA A 110 -0.12 7.70 -4.68
C ALA A 110 0.05 6.50 -5.62
N TRP A 111 0.70 5.44 -5.16
CA TRP A 111 0.83 4.19 -5.91
C TRP A 111 -0.52 3.52 -6.15
N LEU A 112 -1.37 3.43 -5.12
CA LEU A 112 -2.75 2.91 -5.23
C LEU A 112 -3.57 3.67 -6.27
N GLN A 113 -3.50 5.00 -6.22
CA GLN A 113 -4.25 5.86 -7.12
C GLN A 113 -3.75 5.72 -8.57
N LYS A 114 -2.44 5.63 -8.77
CA LYS A 114 -1.84 5.52 -10.10
C LYS A 114 -2.08 4.14 -10.73
N GLN A 115 -1.95 3.06 -9.96
CA GLN A 115 -2.02 1.70 -10.49
C GLN A 115 -3.43 1.12 -10.54
N PHE A 116 -4.24 1.38 -9.52
CA PHE A 116 -5.57 0.76 -9.37
C PHE A 116 -6.72 1.77 -9.45
N GLY A 117 -6.41 3.08 -9.51
CA GLY A 117 -7.42 4.12 -9.41
C GLY A 117 -8.07 4.19 -8.03
N ILE A 118 -7.40 3.68 -7.00
CA ILE A 118 -7.91 3.63 -5.62
C ILE A 118 -7.38 4.83 -4.85
N SER A 119 -8.28 5.61 -4.27
CA SER A 119 -7.90 6.70 -3.35
C SER A 119 -7.84 6.16 -1.91
N MET A 120 -6.94 6.70 -1.09
CA MET A 120 -6.77 6.29 0.29
C MET A 120 -7.19 7.41 1.24
N THR A 121 -7.96 7.06 2.27
CA THR A 121 -8.34 7.97 3.35
C THR A 121 -7.96 7.37 4.69
N PHE A 122 -7.66 8.23 5.67
CA PHE A 122 -7.35 7.83 7.03
C PHE A 122 -8.30 8.51 8.01
N SER A 123 -8.89 7.72 8.90
CA SER A 123 -9.77 8.18 9.95
C SER A 123 -9.31 7.63 11.30
N ALA A 124 -9.22 8.49 12.31
CA ALA A 124 -8.84 8.10 13.66
C ALA A 124 -9.98 7.36 14.42
N ARG A 125 -11.17 7.28 13.82
CA ARG A 125 -12.38 6.68 14.39
C ARG A 125 -13.02 5.80 13.32
N GLU A 126 -13.39 4.58 13.68
CA GLU A 126 -14.32 3.79 12.85
C GLU A 126 -15.64 4.57 12.77
N SER A 127 -16.16 4.75 11.55
CA SER A 127 -17.51 5.30 11.38
C SER A 127 -18.51 4.29 11.98
N PRO A 128 -19.45 4.74 12.83
CA PRO A 128 -20.42 3.88 13.49
C PRO A 128 -21.40 3.20 12.52
#